data_AF-A0A355DSP0-F1
#
_entry.id   AF-A0A355DSP0-F1
#
_cell.length_a   1.000
_cell.length_b   1.000
_cell.length_c   1.000
_cell.angle_alpha   90.00
_cell.angle_beta   90.00
_cell.angle_gamma   90.00
#
_symmetry.space_group_name_H-M   'P 1'
#
loop_
_entity.id
_entity.type
_entity.pdbx_description
1 polymer ?
#
loop_
_entity_poly.entity_id
_entity_poly.type
_entity_poly.pdbx_seq_one_letter_code
_entity_poly.pdbx_strand_id
1 'polypeptide(L)'
;GFFFDPKVAFVQTPHWFFNPDPFERNLRTNGRIPVGNELFYKVLQKGNDFWNAAFFCGSAAVIRKKYALEIGGIATETVTEDCHTAFRLHSLGYKSIYYDKIMVAGLAPENFSSYVGQQVRWARGMAQILRIENPVFNPKLNLSIPQRICYFSATSHFFYGYPRLMYAIAPTLFLLFSINPIRGLGLETLAYALPHLFLSLNTNYITYKHVRFSFWNEIFEFVMAFQAGYVTMMALINPSLGSFNVTDKDMTLIKREFSWENFDWRSVQGLLGVTAIVVIGLASVPFWLILRPEDSEAVLVNAMWCVFNLILLLAALLVAFEQPQERTSHRLRRQLGATVYSYDYNSEQNQAWSGITVDISEIGARMWLEGKATLPEELELELVGDFGARVILEAQVVMVKSIGDNQTELAVKFINLTQAQLDNLALVIYSDVKEWYSQKREYVDRPLESFGFLATGIIRVFQEFQSSKSSSNMLRKRIRASAQVYWQGDFYLGAATEFGTTSLRLELDNITTSNAKLLEPQNLERIKQEEPIVGLLLSQELTSPSRERLLAQIVSIELLSTQDDNNSAPSKVAIELSFPDQFQERQGAKIKELLRVLR
;
A
#
# COMPACT_ATOMS: atom_id res chain seq x y z
N GLY A 1 21.98 -25.65 -17.21
CA GLY A 1 21.70 -24.29 -16.71
C GLY A 1 22.72 -23.31 -17.28
N PHE A 2 22.50 -22.01 -17.08
CA PHE A 2 23.33 -20.94 -17.66
C PHE A 2 24.83 -21.04 -17.32
N PHE A 3 25.18 -21.59 -16.16
CA PHE A 3 26.57 -21.81 -15.74
C PHE A 3 27.36 -22.87 -16.52
N PHE A 4 26.75 -23.53 -17.52
CA PHE A 4 27.48 -24.35 -18.49
C PHE A 4 28.46 -23.52 -19.32
N ASP A 5 28.15 -22.24 -19.60
CA ASP A 5 29.18 -21.31 -20.05
C ASP A 5 30.10 -20.99 -18.86
N PRO A 6 31.38 -21.38 -18.91
CA PRO A 6 32.31 -21.12 -17.81
C PRO A 6 32.48 -19.63 -17.56
N LYS A 7 32.26 -18.74 -18.54
CA LYS A 7 32.40 -17.29 -18.39
C LYS A 7 31.26 -16.63 -17.63
N VAL A 8 30.12 -17.30 -17.46
CA VAL A 8 28.98 -16.75 -16.69
C VAL A 8 29.34 -16.71 -15.21
N ALA A 9 29.37 -15.49 -14.66
CA ALA A 9 29.66 -15.21 -13.27
C ALA A 9 28.41 -15.18 -12.40
N PHE A 10 27.30 -14.65 -12.89
CA PHE A 10 26.06 -14.66 -12.15
C PHE A 10 24.84 -14.66 -13.05
N VAL A 11 23.71 -15.09 -12.48
CA VAL A 11 22.39 -15.03 -13.10
C VAL A 11 21.50 -14.21 -12.18
N GLN A 12 20.95 -13.10 -12.67
CA GLN A 12 20.02 -12.22 -11.96
C GLN A 12 18.58 -12.48 -12.42
N THR A 13 17.63 -12.38 -11.51
CA THR A 13 16.21 -12.52 -11.81
C THR A 13 15.46 -11.26 -11.34
N PRO A 14 14.28 -10.93 -11.90
CA PRO A 14 13.51 -9.76 -11.50
C PRO A 14 13.18 -9.73 -10.00
N HIS A 15 13.23 -8.54 -9.39
CA HIS A 15 12.52 -8.30 -8.13
C HIS A 15 11.09 -7.90 -8.43
N TRP A 16 10.16 -8.61 -7.81
CA TRP A 16 8.74 -8.31 -7.89
C TRP A 16 8.20 -8.05 -6.49
N PHE A 17 7.45 -6.96 -6.34
CA PHE A 17 6.85 -6.54 -5.08
C PHE A 17 5.34 -6.63 -5.22
N PHE A 18 4.69 -7.23 -4.23
CA PHE A 18 3.23 -7.44 -4.27
C PHE A 18 2.45 -6.39 -3.46
N ASN A 19 3.12 -5.65 -2.59
CA ASN A 19 2.56 -4.51 -1.90
C ASN A 19 2.77 -3.21 -2.70
N PRO A 20 1.84 -2.25 -2.60
CA PRO A 20 2.03 -0.94 -3.19
C PRO A 20 3.18 -0.21 -2.51
N ASP A 21 4.00 0.50 -3.31
CA ASP A 21 4.99 1.43 -2.78
C ASP A 21 4.31 2.70 -2.23
N PRO A 22 5.04 3.55 -1.48
CA PRO A 22 4.45 4.77 -0.91
C PRO A 22 3.89 5.72 -1.96
N PHE A 23 4.39 5.72 -3.21
CA PHE A 23 3.82 6.56 -4.26
C PHE A 23 2.45 6.07 -4.70
N GLU A 24 2.33 4.76 -4.95
CA GLU A 24 1.05 4.13 -5.31
C GLU A 24 0.02 4.30 -4.20
N ARG A 25 0.43 4.02 -2.95
CA ARG A 25 -0.44 4.10 -1.78
C ARG A 25 -0.86 5.54 -1.50
N ASN A 26 0.11 6.46 -1.39
CA ASN A 26 -0.17 7.80 -0.91
C ASN A 26 -0.91 8.65 -1.93
N LEU A 27 -0.65 8.45 -3.23
CA LEU A 27 -1.42 9.08 -4.32
C LEU A 27 -2.64 8.27 -4.76
N ARG A 28 -2.96 7.18 -4.05
CA ARG A 28 -4.14 6.32 -4.24
C ARG A 28 -4.37 5.96 -5.71
N THR A 29 -3.34 5.43 -6.35
CA THR A 29 -3.40 5.09 -7.78
C THR A 29 -4.05 3.73 -8.04
N ASN A 30 -4.26 2.91 -6.99
CA ASN A 30 -4.98 1.64 -7.01
C ASN A 30 -4.51 0.68 -8.12
N GLY A 31 -3.21 0.50 -8.25
CA GLY A 31 -2.61 -0.36 -9.27
C GLY A 31 -2.64 0.19 -10.69
N ARG A 32 -3.18 1.40 -10.94
CA ARG A 32 -3.18 2.00 -12.29
C ARG A 32 -1.77 2.34 -12.74
N ILE A 33 -0.95 2.89 -11.84
CA ILE A 33 0.44 3.27 -12.11
C ILE A 33 1.37 2.17 -11.61
N PRO A 34 2.41 1.78 -12.37
CA PRO A 34 3.34 0.77 -11.93
C PRO A 34 4.29 1.24 -10.84
N VAL A 35 4.65 0.29 -9.98
CA VAL A 35 5.72 0.47 -8.98
C VAL A 35 7.02 0.81 -9.70
N GLY A 36 7.81 1.70 -9.09
CA GLY A 36 8.91 2.39 -9.78
C GLY A 36 10.00 1.48 -10.37
N ASN A 37 10.15 0.26 -9.86
CA ASN A 37 11.17 -0.70 -10.30
C ASN A 37 10.79 -1.50 -11.57
N GLU A 38 9.52 -1.47 -12.02
CA GLU A 38 9.08 -2.28 -13.17
C GLU A 38 9.83 -1.93 -14.45
N LEU A 39 10.07 -0.64 -14.73
CA LEU A 39 10.83 -0.21 -15.90
C LEU A 39 12.23 -0.84 -15.91
N PHE A 40 12.88 -0.84 -14.76
CA PHE A 40 14.24 -1.34 -14.62
C PHE A 40 14.31 -2.84 -14.89
N TYR A 41 13.49 -3.64 -14.23
CA TYR A 41 13.54 -5.09 -14.39
C TYR A 41 12.95 -5.57 -15.72
N LYS A 42 11.80 -5.03 -16.15
CA LYS A 42 11.12 -5.53 -17.36
C LYS A 42 11.75 -5.05 -18.67
N VAL A 43 12.50 -3.95 -18.66
CA VAL A 43 13.05 -3.37 -19.89
C VAL A 43 14.55 -3.07 -19.80
N LEU A 44 15.00 -2.29 -18.81
CA LEU A 44 16.42 -1.87 -18.76
C LEU A 44 17.36 -3.05 -18.52
N GLN A 45 17.05 -3.96 -17.61
CA GLN A 45 17.88 -5.15 -17.34
C GLN A 45 17.97 -6.07 -18.56
N LYS A 46 16.90 -6.23 -19.33
CA LYS A 46 16.93 -6.98 -20.60
C LYS A 46 17.82 -6.29 -21.64
N GLY A 47 17.71 -4.97 -21.74
CA GLY A 47 18.58 -4.19 -22.61
C GLY A 47 20.06 -4.28 -22.21
N ASN A 48 20.34 -4.26 -20.91
CA ASN A 48 21.68 -4.44 -20.37
C ASN A 48 22.21 -5.86 -20.58
N ASP A 49 21.36 -6.88 -20.45
CA ASP A 49 21.70 -8.29 -20.70
C ASP A 49 22.20 -8.51 -22.14
N PHE A 50 21.52 -7.89 -23.11
CA PHE A 50 21.95 -7.92 -24.52
C PHE A 50 23.40 -7.44 -24.71
N TRP A 51 23.84 -6.47 -23.90
CA TRP A 51 25.18 -5.91 -23.92
C TRP A 51 26.14 -6.52 -22.88
N ASN A 52 25.78 -7.67 -22.27
CA ASN A 52 26.55 -8.30 -21.20
C ASN A 52 26.84 -7.35 -20.02
N ALA A 53 25.82 -6.60 -19.61
CA ALA A 53 25.91 -5.57 -18.59
C ALA A 53 24.76 -5.69 -17.57
N ALA A 54 24.02 -6.80 -17.52
CA ALA A 54 22.97 -7.00 -16.53
C ALA A 54 23.57 -6.98 -15.12
N PHE A 55 22.97 -6.20 -14.21
CA PHE A 55 23.53 -5.96 -12.89
C PHE A 55 23.14 -7.05 -11.89
N PHE A 56 24.00 -7.26 -10.88
CA PHE A 56 23.61 -7.91 -9.65
C PHE A 56 22.89 -6.88 -8.76
N CYS A 57 21.68 -7.20 -8.32
CA CYS A 57 20.79 -6.29 -7.59
C CYS A 57 20.61 -6.71 -6.11
N GLY A 58 21.60 -7.36 -5.52
CA GLY A 58 21.66 -7.67 -4.08
C GLY A 58 20.87 -8.89 -3.66
N SER A 59 19.80 -9.24 -4.38
CA SER A 59 18.97 -10.41 -4.13
C SER A 59 18.47 -11.03 -5.44
N ALA A 60 17.83 -12.20 -5.34
CA ALA A 60 17.26 -12.93 -6.48
C ALA A 60 18.32 -13.27 -7.55
N ALA A 61 19.52 -13.64 -7.10
CA ALA A 61 20.62 -13.96 -7.98
C ALA A 61 21.41 -15.17 -7.48
N VAL A 62 22.08 -15.85 -8.41
CA VAL A 62 23.05 -16.89 -8.11
C VAL A 62 24.40 -16.44 -8.66
N ILE A 63 25.46 -16.53 -7.84
CA ILE A 63 26.81 -16.10 -8.20
C ILE A 63 27.75 -17.29 -8.14
N ARG A 64 28.64 -17.41 -9.13
CA ARG A 64 29.71 -18.41 -9.15
C ARG A 64 30.74 -18.04 -8.09
N LYS A 65 30.78 -18.80 -7.00
CA LYS A 65 31.70 -18.62 -5.86
C LYS A 65 33.15 -18.33 -6.27
N LYS A 66 33.68 -19.08 -7.26
CA LYS A 66 35.06 -18.89 -7.76
C LYS A 66 35.34 -17.43 -8.16
N TYR A 67 34.45 -16.80 -8.93
CA TYR A 67 34.68 -15.45 -9.44
C TYR A 67 34.40 -14.38 -8.40
N ALA A 68 33.45 -14.61 -7.49
CA ALA A 68 33.30 -13.74 -6.33
C ALA A 68 34.59 -13.70 -5.50
N LEU A 69 35.23 -14.84 -5.23
CA LEU A 69 36.50 -14.88 -4.49
C LEU A 69 37.66 -14.22 -5.24
N GLU A 70 37.66 -14.27 -6.57
CA GLU A 70 38.70 -13.67 -7.41
C GLU A 70 38.75 -12.13 -7.30
N ILE A 71 37.61 -11.48 -7.06
CA ILE A 71 37.52 -10.05 -6.80
C ILE A 71 37.58 -9.68 -5.31
N GLY A 72 37.94 -10.64 -4.44
CA GLY A 72 38.04 -10.43 -2.99
C GLY A 72 36.72 -10.59 -2.22
N GLY A 73 35.68 -11.15 -2.83
CA GLY A 73 34.35 -11.32 -2.25
C GLY A 73 33.33 -10.34 -2.83
N ILE A 74 32.43 -9.84 -1.97
CA ILE A 74 31.50 -8.77 -2.32
C ILE A 74 32.22 -7.43 -2.20
N ALA A 75 32.03 -6.53 -3.17
CA ALA A 75 32.71 -5.24 -3.25
C ALA A 75 32.11 -4.21 -2.29
N THR A 76 32.58 -4.15 -1.04
CA THR A 76 32.00 -3.33 0.05
C THR A 76 32.52 -1.90 0.12
N GLU A 77 33.29 -1.43 -0.87
CA GLU A 77 33.84 -0.07 -0.89
C GLU A 77 32.77 1.01 -1.14
N THR A 78 31.63 0.61 -1.70
CA THR A 78 30.46 1.46 -1.92
C THR A 78 29.26 0.93 -1.16
N VAL A 79 28.27 1.80 -0.93
CA VAL A 79 27.01 1.40 -0.27
C VAL A 79 26.05 0.60 -1.17
N THR A 80 26.44 0.38 -2.42
CA THR A 80 25.75 -0.48 -3.41
C THR A 80 26.69 -1.58 -3.82
N GLU A 81 27.01 -2.44 -2.84
CA GLU A 81 28.02 -3.49 -2.97
C GLU A 81 27.67 -4.50 -4.06
N ASP A 82 26.38 -4.66 -4.32
CA ASP A 82 25.82 -5.53 -5.34
C ASP A 82 26.19 -5.12 -6.77
N CYS A 83 25.82 -3.90 -7.16
CA CYS A 83 26.13 -3.34 -8.47
C CYS A 83 27.65 -3.22 -8.66
N HIS A 84 28.37 -2.85 -7.60
CA HIS A 84 29.83 -2.75 -7.62
C HIS A 84 30.50 -4.12 -7.84
N THR A 85 29.97 -5.17 -7.22
CA THR A 85 30.42 -6.56 -7.45
C THR A 85 30.22 -6.95 -8.91
N ALA A 86 29.04 -6.70 -9.50
CA ALA A 86 28.80 -6.96 -10.92
C ALA A 86 29.76 -6.19 -11.83
N PHE A 87 30.01 -4.91 -11.51
CA PHE A 87 30.94 -4.06 -12.24
C PHE A 87 32.35 -4.66 -12.29
N ARG A 88 32.87 -5.11 -11.15
CA ARG A 88 34.21 -5.71 -11.08
C ARG A 88 34.30 -7.02 -11.85
N LEU A 89 33.27 -7.87 -11.76
CA LEU A 89 33.21 -9.12 -12.52
C LEU A 89 33.21 -8.85 -14.03
N HIS A 90 32.41 -7.91 -14.51
CA HIS A 90 32.42 -7.52 -15.92
C HIS A 90 33.74 -6.86 -16.34
N SER A 91 34.38 -6.10 -15.46
CA SER A 91 35.67 -5.46 -15.71
C SER A 91 36.83 -6.45 -15.82
N LEU A 92 36.64 -7.70 -15.37
CA LEU A 92 37.55 -8.83 -15.61
C LEU A 92 37.19 -9.63 -16.88
N GLY A 93 36.12 -9.27 -17.58
CA GLY A 93 35.66 -9.93 -18.81
C GLY A 93 34.71 -11.11 -18.58
N TYR A 94 34.17 -11.28 -17.37
CA TYR A 94 33.11 -12.26 -17.12
C TYR A 94 31.76 -11.83 -17.70
N LYS A 95 30.82 -12.77 -17.75
CA LYS A 95 29.47 -12.56 -18.26
C LYS A 95 28.41 -12.60 -17.17
N SER A 96 27.31 -11.89 -17.38
CA SER A 96 26.08 -12.06 -16.61
C SER A 96 24.94 -12.54 -17.50
N ILE A 97 23.89 -13.05 -16.87
CA ILE A 97 22.63 -13.39 -17.52
C ILE A 97 21.48 -12.79 -16.71
N TYR A 98 20.57 -12.09 -17.38
CA TYR A 98 19.28 -11.72 -16.83
C TYR A 98 18.21 -12.73 -17.22
N TYR A 99 17.74 -13.51 -16.26
CA TYR A 99 16.65 -14.45 -16.48
C TYR A 99 15.33 -13.79 -16.09
N ASP A 100 14.59 -13.30 -17.09
CA ASP A 100 13.32 -12.60 -16.96
C ASP A 100 12.15 -13.51 -16.53
N LYS A 101 12.28 -14.09 -15.35
CA LYS A 101 11.23 -14.85 -14.66
C LYS A 101 11.19 -14.44 -13.20
N ILE A 102 10.02 -13.99 -12.77
CA ILE A 102 9.76 -13.66 -11.37
C ILE A 102 9.87 -14.96 -10.56
N MET A 103 10.87 -15.04 -9.70
CA MET A 103 11.12 -16.20 -8.83
C MET A 103 11.20 -15.82 -7.35
N VAL A 104 10.95 -14.53 -7.04
CA VAL A 104 10.89 -14.00 -5.68
C VAL A 104 9.70 -13.05 -5.58
N ALA A 105 9.04 -13.07 -4.43
CA ALA A 105 8.04 -12.09 -4.04
C ALA A 105 8.58 -11.31 -2.85
N GLY A 106 8.89 -10.03 -3.05
CA GLY A 106 9.42 -9.15 -2.03
C GLY A 106 8.38 -8.16 -1.50
N LEU A 107 8.80 -7.40 -0.50
CA LEU A 107 8.07 -6.24 0.01
C LEU A 107 8.78 -4.94 -0.41
N ALA A 108 8.03 -4.02 -1.01
CA ALA A 108 8.41 -2.63 -1.17
C ALA A 108 8.41 -1.91 0.20
N PRO A 109 9.17 -0.81 0.37
CA PRO A 109 9.20 -0.05 1.62
C PRO A 109 7.81 0.34 2.10
N GLU A 110 7.52 0.08 3.37
CA GLU A 110 6.19 0.34 3.94
C GLU A 110 5.88 1.81 4.17
N ASN A 111 6.89 2.68 4.27
CA ASN A 111 6.69 4.10 4.48
C ASN A 111 7.62 4.91 3.57
N PHE A 112 7.21 6.15 3.34
CA PHE A 112 7.87 7.13 2.50
C PHE A 112 9.28 7.42 2.98
N SER A 113 9.50 7.50 4.29
CA SER A 113 10.82 7.79 4.88
C SER A 113 11.83 6.68 4.57
N SER A 114 11.45 5.40 4.75
CA SER A 114 12.27 4.24 4.41
C SER A 114 12.48 4.12 2.90
N TYR A 115 11.48 4.48 2.09
CA TYR A 115 11.64 4.57 0.64
C TYR A 115 12.69 5.60 0.22
N VAL A 116 12.61 6.82 0.76
CA VAL A 116 13.60 7.89 0.52
C VAL A 116 14.99 7.41 0.96
N GLY A 117 15.09 6.78 2.13
CA GLY A 117 16.35 6.23 2.65
C GLY A 117 16.96 5.18 1.73
N GLN A 118 16.16 4.28 1.17
CA GLN A 118 16.60 3.29 0.20
C GLN A 118 17.11 3.95 -1.09
N GLN A 119 16.34 4.86 -1.67
CA GLN A 119 16.71 5.54 -2.93
C GLN A 119 17.96 6.42 -2.77
N VAL A 120 18.10 7.09 -1.64
CA VAL A 120 19.30 7.88 -1.29
C VAL A 120 20.55 7.01 -1.21
N ARG A 121 20.45 5.81 -0.61
CA ARG A 121 21.58 4.85 -0.58
C ARG A 121 21.97 4.43 -1.99
N TRP A 122 21.00 4.10 -2.84
CA TRP A 122 21.27 3.74 -4.23
C TRP A 122 21.91 4.89 -5.02
N ALA A 123 21.38 6.10 -4.90
CA ALA A 123 21.93 7.29 -5.54
C ALA A 123 23.38 7.55 -5.13
N ARG A 124 23.66 7.47 -3.82
CA ARG A 124 25.01 7.63 -3.29
C ARG A 124 25.96 6.55 -3.82
N GLY A 125 25.57 5.28 -3.73
CA GLY A 125 26.42 4.16 -4.15
C GLY A 125 26.75 4.21 -5.64
N MET A 126 25.78 4.53 -6.48
CA MET A 126 26.00 4.71 -7.92
C MET A 126 26.96 5.86 -8.24
N ALA A 127 26.86 6.99 -7.53
CA ALA A 127 27.80 8.10 -7.66
C ALA A 127 29.21 7.72 -7.16
N GLN A 128 29.33 6.92 -6.08
CA GLN A 128 30.60 6.38 -5.61
C GLN A 128 31.25 5.48 -6.68
N ILE A 129 30.49 4.57 -7.30
CA ILE A 129 30.98 3.72 -8.40
C ILE A 129 31.48 4.59 -9.56
N LEU A 130 30.69 5.59 -9.99
CA LEU A 130 31.10 6.51 -11.06
C LEU A 130 32.46 7.17 -10.74
N ARG A 131 32.62 7.62 -9.49
CA ARG A 131 33.81 8.35 -9.04
C ARG A 131 35.04 7.47 -8.89
N ILE A 132 34.88 6.29 -8.28
CA ILE A 132 35.97 5.36 -7.95
C ILE A 132 36.42 4.61 -9.20
N GLU A 133 35.47 4.01 -9.92
CA GLU A 133 35.77 3.10 -11.01
C GLU A 133 35.93 3.82 -12.35
N ASN A 134 35.21 4.92 -12.56
CA ASN A 134 35.19 5.70 -13.79
C ASN A 134 34.97 4.81 -15.05
N PRO A 135 33.74 4.25 -15.22
CA PRO A 135 33.41 3.33 -16.30
C PRO A 135 33.76 3.85 -17.70
N VAL A 136 33.72 5.16 -17.92
CA VAL A 136 33.89 5.76 -19.24
C VAL A 136 35.36 5.82 -19.63
N PHE A 137 36.20 6.38 -18.76
CA PHE A 137 37.55 6.78 -19.15
C PHE A 137 38.67 5.92 -18.55
N ASN A 138 38.37 5.02 -17.62
CA ASN A 138 39.40 4.20 -17.00
C ASN A 138 39.91 3.13 -18.01
N PRO A 139 41.18 3.21 -18.44
CA PRO A 139 41.74 2.30 -19.44
C PRO A 139 42.10 0.94 -18.86
N LYS A 140 42.15 0.79 -17.53
CA LYS A 140 42.47 -0.47 -16.86
C LYS A 140 41.31 -1.47 -16.86
N LEU A 141 40.11 -1.02 -17.18
CA LEU A 141 38.90 -1.84 -17.19
C LEU A 141 38.78 -2.62 -18.50
N ASN A 142 38.59 -3.94 -18.42
CA ASN A 142 38.31 -4.78 -19.59
C ASN A 142 36.80 -4.76 -19.93
N LEU A 143 36.26 -3.56 -20.18
CA LEU A 143 34.86 -3.35 -20.57
C LEU A 143 34.77 -2.97 -22.04
N SER A 144 33.84 -3.61 -22.75
CA SER A 144 33.45 -3.23 -24.10
C SER A 144 32.77 -1.85 -24.12
N ILE A 145 32.78 -1.16 -25.27
CA ILE A 145 32.13 0.15 -25.41
C ILE A 145 30.65 0.11 -24.98
N PRO A 146 29.83 -0.88 -25.39
CA PRO A 146 28.45 -0.97 -24.91
C PRO A 146 28.33 -1.13 -23.40
N GLN A 147 29.16 -1.96 -22.77
CA GLN A 147 29.17 -2.11 -21.31
C GLN A 147 29.53 -0.78 -20.61
N ARG A 148 30.50 -0.03 -21.14
CA ARG A 148 30.86 1.30 -20.61
C ARG A 148 29.68 2.26 -20.68
N ILE A 149 28.91 2.24 -21.78
CA ILE A 149 27.69 3.06 -21.93
C ILE A 149 26.62 2.62 -20.93
N CYS A 150 26.35 1.32 -20.79
CA CYS A 150 25.38 0.80 -19.82
C CYS A 150 25.73 1.21 -18.38
N TYR A 151 26.99 1.03 -17.98
CA TYR A 151 27.44 1.42 -16.64
C TYR A 151 27.48 2.93 -16.43
N PHE A 152 27.86 3.70 -17.45
CA PHE A 152 27.78 5.16 -17.37
C PHE A 152 26.33 5.61 -17.19
N SER A 153 25.41 5.10 -18.01
CA SER A 153 23.98 5.42 -17.91
C SER A 153 23.41 5.08 -16.53
N ALA A 154 23.71 3.90 -15.99
CA ALA A 154 23.24 3.49 -14.67
C ALA A 154 23.82 4.36 -13.54
N THR A 155 25.13 4.63 -13.57
CA THR A 155 25.80 5.38 -12.52
C THR A 155 25.52 6.89 -12.60
N SER A 156 25.25 7.43 -13.79
CA SER A 156 24.85 8.83 -13.99
C SER A 156 23.36 9.09 -13.77
N HIS A 157 22.52 8.04 -13.75
CA HIS A 157 21.05 8.18 -13.71
C HIS A 157 20.59 9.04 -12.52
N PHE A 158 21.17 8.83 -11.34
CA PHE A 158 20.76 9.49 -10.11
C PHE A 158 21.15 10.98 -10.00
N PHE A 159 21.89 11.53 -10.97
CA PHE A 159 22.27 12.94 -11.00
C PHE A 159 21.13 13.87 -11.47
N TYR A 160 19.89 13.36 -11.58
CA TYR A 160 18.71 14.16 -11.94
C TYR A 160 18.35 15.21 -10.88
N GLY A 161 18.83 15.10 -9.65
CA GLY A 161 18.34 15.89 -8.51
C GLY A 161 18.39 17.41 -8.72
N TYR A 162 19.57 18.00 -8.85
CA TYR A 162 19.68 19.44 -9.11
C TYR A 162 19.14 19.89 -10.48
N PRO A 163 19.35 19.15 -11.59
CA PRO A 163 18.69 19.46 -12.85
C PRO A 163 17.16 19.56 -12.74
N ARG A 164 16.52 18.64 -12.00
CA ARG A 164 15.07 18.64 -11.80
C ARG A 164 14.61 19.87 -11.01
N LEU A 165 15.33 20.28 -9.97
CA LEU A 165 15.05 21.53 -9.25
C LEU A 165 15.21 22.76 -10.16
N MET A 166 16.23 22.77 -11.02
CA MET A 166 16.49 23.88 -11.95
C MET A 166 15.32 24.08 -12.92
N TYR A 167 14.64 23.02 -13.36
CA TYR A 167 13.45 23.17 -14.22
C TYR A 167 12.29 23.93 -13.56
N ALA A 168 12.17 23.87 -12.23
CA ALA A 168 11.18 24.68 -11.48
C ALA A 168 11.71 26.09 -11.16
N ILE A 169 13.00 26.21 -10.85
CA ILE A 169 13.62 27.49 -10.44
C ILE A 169 13.82 28.42 -11.63
N ALA A 170 14.29 27.93 -12.78
CA ALA A 170 14.64 28.75 -13.94
C ALA A 170 13.50 29.69 -14.43
N PRO A 171 12.28 29.20 -14.72
CA PRO A 171 11.19 30.10 -15.13
C PRO A 171 10.74 31.02 -13.99
N THR A 172 10.92 30.61 -12.74
CA THR A 172 10.59 31.42 -11.57
C THR A 172 11.56 32.59 -11.37
N LEU A 173 12.85 32.39 -11.66
CA LEU A 173 13.85 33.47 -11.61
C LEU A 173 13.54 34.60 -12.61
N PHE A 174 12.96 34.26 -13.76
CA PHE A 174 12.46 35.27 -14.68
C PHE A 174 11.32 36.06 -14.05
N LEU A 175 10.31 35.39 -13.49
CA LEU A 175 9.15 36.05 -12.87
C LEU A 175 9.53 36.92 -11.67
N LEU A 176 10.52 36.53 -10.88
CA LEU A 176 10.92 37.27 -9.67
C LEU A 176 11.92 38.41 -9.95
N PHE A 177 12.86 38.18 -10.87
CA PHE A 177 14.05 39.03 -11.00
C PHE A 177 14.31 39.51 -12.43
N SER A 178 13.44 39.17 -13.40
CA SER A 178 13.66 39.45 -14.83
C SER A 178 14.92 38.79 -15.40
N ILE A 179 15.46 37.77 -14.73
CA ILE A 179 16.64 37.05 -15.20
C ILE A 179 16.17 36.12 -16.32
N ASN A 180 16.39 36.52 -17.57
CA ASN A 180 16.03 35.73 -18.73
C ASN A 180 17.21 34.86 -19.21
N PRO A 181 17.16 33.52 -19.06
CA PRO A 181 18.21 32.63 -19.56
C PRO A 181 18.21 32.50 -21.09
N ILE A 182 17.07 32.76 -21.75
CA ILE A 182 16.86 32.56 -23.20
C ILE A 182 16.48 33.90 -23.84
N ARG A 183 17.47 34.56 -24.45
CA ARG A 183 17.25 35.86 -25.10
C ARG A 183 16.51 35.70 -26.43
N GLY A 184 15.50 36.54 -26.65
CA GLY A 184 14.99 36.85 -27.98
C GLY A 184 13.97 35.87 -28.59
N LEU A 185 13.51 34.87 -27.83
CA LEU A 185 12.51 33.91 -28.30
C LEU A 185 11.31 33.94 -27.34
N GLY A 186 10.29 34.75 -27.66
CA GLY A 186 9.01 34.77 -26.95
C GLY A 186 8.22 33.50 -27.23
N LEU A 187 7.11 33.62 -27.94
CA LEU A 187 6.33 32.46 -28.39
C LEU A 187 7.11 31.54 -29.36
N GLU A 188 8.12 32.06 -30.06
CA GLU A 188 8.99 31.29 -30.96
C GLU A 188 9.70 30.12 -30.26
N THR A 189 9.98 30.22 -28.95
CA THR A 189 10.54 29.11 -28.17
C THR A 189 9.66 27.85 -28.25
N LEU A 190 8.34 28.02 -28.32
CA LEU A 190 7.39 26.91 -28.39
C LEU A 190 7.52 26.13 -29.71
N ALA A 191 7.95 26.76 -30.80
CA ALA A 191 8.16 26.11 -32.08
C ALA A 191 9.29 25.06 -32.02
N TYR A 192 10.25 25.22 -31.11
CA TYR A 192 11.32 24.25 -30.87
C TYR A 192 10.96 23.30 -29.72
N ALA A 193 10.35 23.81 -28.66
CA ALA A 193 10.02 23.02 -27.47
C ALA A 193 8.94 21.97 -27.76
N LEU A 194 7.86 22.32 -28.46
CA LEU A 194 6.73 21.42 -28.68
C LEU A 194 7.11 20.19 -29.53
N PRO A 195 7.81 20.30 -30.67
CA PRO A 195 8.25 19.11 -31.41
C PRO A 195 9.17 18.22 -30.59
N HIS A 196 10.11 18.79 -29.85
CA HIS A 196 10.99 18.02 -28.97
C HIS A 196 10.21 17.26 -27.90
N LEU A 197 9.27 17.91 -27.21
CA LEU A 197 8.41 17.27 -26.20
C LEU A 197 7.57 16.16 -26.82
N PHE A 198 6.97 16.41 -27.98
CA PHE A 198 6.14 15.41 -28.66
C PHE A 198 6.97 14.18 -29.06
N LEU A 199 8.14 14.37 -29.67
CA LEU A 199 9.03 13.28 -30.06
C LEU A 199 9.52 12.49 -28.85
N SER A 200 9.91 13.18 -27.77
CA SER A 200 10.36 12.54 -26.53
C SER A 200 9.24 11.71 -25.88
N LEU A 201 8.05 12.28 -25.74
CA LEU A 201 6.88 11.57 -25.19
C LEU A 201 6.50 10.36 -26.03
N ASN A 202 6.49 10.48 -27.36
CA ASN A 202 6.17 9.35 -28.24
C ASN A 202 7.24 8.25 -28.18
N THR A 203 8.52 8.61 -28.10
CA THR A 203 9.62 7.63 -27.97
C THR A 203 9.50 6.86 -26.66
N ASN A 204 9.22 7.56 -25.56
CA ASN A 204 9.00 6.94 -24.25
C ASN A 204 7.75 6.05 -24.24
N TYR A 205 6.66 6.51 -24.87
CA TYR A 205 5.43 5.75 -25.02
C TYR A 205 5.66 4.44 -25.77
N ILE A 206 6.33 4.48 -26.92
CA ILE A 206 6.59 3.27 -27.73
C ILE A 206 7.42 2.25 -26.92
N THR A 207 8.42 2.73 -26.17
CA THR A 207 9.39 1.85 -25.51
C THR A 207 8.86 1.29 -24.18
N TYR A 208 8.09 2.08 -23.41
CA TYR A 208 7.81 1.76 -22.00
C TYR A 208 6.34 1.88 -21.56
N LYS A 209 5.37 2.05 -22.48
CA LYS A 209 3.93 2.24 -22.15
C LYS A 209 3.28 1.22 -21.19
N HIS A 210 3.87 0.04 -21.03
CA HIS A 210 3.36 -1.02 -20.15
C HIS A 210 3.97 -1.02 -18.75
N VAL A 211 5.05 -0.27 -18.54
CA VAL A 211 5.88 -0.33 -17.33
C VAL A 211 6.19 1.05 -16.74
N ARG A 212 5.82 2.12 -17.45
CA ARG A 212 6.00 3.50 -17.00
C ARG A 212 4.86 4.38 -17.51
N PHE A 213 4.37 5.24 -16.63
CA PHE A 213 3.33 6.23 -16.96
C PHE A 213 3.96 7.60 -17.19
N SER A 214 3.40 8.33 -18.16
CA SER A 214 3.84 9.68 -18.49
C SER A 214 3.71 10.61 -17.28
N PHE A 215 4.69 11.51 -17.10
CA PHE A 215 4.79 12.48 -15.99
C PHE A 215 5.00 11.89 -14.59
N TRP A 216 4.88 10.57 -14.41
CA TRP A 216 5.13 9.92 -13.12
C TRP A 216 6.59 10.01 -12.69
N ASN A 217 7.50 9.92 -13.64
CA ASN A 217 8.92 10.07 -13.37
C ASN A 217 9.24 11.46 -12.83
N GLU A 218 8.58 12.48 -13.37
CA GLU A 218 8.77 13.87 -12.96
C GLU A 218 8.43 14.03 -11.48
N ILE A 219 7.34 13.40 -11.03
CA ILE A 219 6.92 13.40 -9.63
C ILE A 219 7.97 12.68 -8.77
N PHE A 220 8.38 11.47 -9.15
CA PHE A 220 9.42 10.73 -8.45
C PHE A 220 10.73 11.53 -8.32
N GLU A 221 11.17 12.13 -9.43
CA GLU A 221 12.40 12.92 -9.43
C GLU A 221 12.26 14.18 -8.59
N PHE A 222 11.12 14.88 -8.60
CA PHE A 222 10.87 16.03 -7.72
C PHE A 222 10.92 15.66 -6.25
N VAL A 223 10.25 14.56 -5.87
CA VAL A 223 10.23 14.05 -4.49
C VAL A 223 11.65 13.81 -3.96
N MET A 224 12.52 13.26 -4.81
CA MET A 224 13.89 12.89 -4.47
C MET A 224 14.92 13.97 -4.78
N ALA A 225 14.52 15.09 -5.39
CA ALA A 225 15.44 15.97 -6.12
C ALA A 225 16.55 16.55 -5.23
N PHE A 226 16.18 17.03 -4.05
CA PHE A 226 17.12 17.65 -3.12
C PHE A 226 18.09 16.62 -2.52
N GLN A 227 17.54 15.50 -2.01
CA GLN A 227 18.30 14.45 -1.34
C GLN A 227 19.24 13.75 -2.32
N ALA A 228 18.72 13.35 -3.50
CA ALA A 228 19.52 12.74 -4.56
C ALA A 228 20.60 13.70 -5.06
N GLY A 229 20.27 14.97 -5.30
CA GLY A 229 21.23 15.99 -5.72
C GLY A 229 22.36 16.17 -4.72
N TYR A 230 22.04 16.27 -3.42
CA TYR A 230 23.03 16.42 -2.36
C TYR A 230 23.95 15.19 -2.26
N VAL A 231 23.40 13.97 -2.14
CA VAL A 231 24.24 12.79 -1.90
C VAL A 231 25.08 12.40 -3.12
N THR A 232 24.55 12.57 -4.34
CA THR A 232 25.31 12.28 -5.57
C THR A 232 26.45 13.28 -5.77
N MET A 233 26.20 14.58 -5.55
CA MET A 233 27.23 15.60 -5.66
C MET A 233 28.34 15.40 -4.62
N MET A 234 27.96 15.16 -3.35
CA MET A 234 28.94 14.92 -2.29
C MET A 234 29.78 13.67 -2.57
N ALA A 235 29.16 12.56 -2.98
CA ALA A 235 29.86 11.33 -3.32
C ALA A 235 30.80 11.50 -4.54
N LEU A 236 30.41 12.33 -5.51
CA LEU A 236 31.26 12.65 -6.67
C LEU A 236 32.50 13.46 -6.26
N ILE A 237 32.35 14.43 -5.36
CA ILE A 237 33.47 15.22 -4.82
C ILE A 237 34.39 14.33 -3.98
N ASN A 238 33.80 13.61 -3.01
CA ASN A 238 34.50 12.67 -2.14
C ASN A 238 33.57 11.49 -1.80
N PRO A 239 33.91 10.26 -2.22
CA PRO A 239 33.07 9.07 -1.99
C PRO A 239 32.73 8.81 -0.52
N SER A 240 33.56 9.24 0.44
CA SER A 240 33.27 9.02 1.87
C SER A 240 32.23 10.00 2.44
N LEU A 241 31.95 11.12 1.76
CA LEU A 241 30.98 12.13 2.18
C LEU A 241 29.54 11.77 1.75
N GLY A 242 28.58 12.58 2.19
CA GLY A 242 27.20 12.54 1.70
C GLY A 242 26.30 11.47 2.32
N SER A 243 26.50 11.09 3.58
CA SER A 243 25.48 10.31 4.30
C SER A 243 24.24 11.15 4.56
N PHE A 244 23.08 10.63 4.19
CA PHE A 244 21.78 11.23 4.49
C PHE A 244 20.95 10.18 5.23
N ASN A 245 20.84 10.36 6.54
CA ASN A 245 20.07 9.46 7.39
C ASN A 245 18.63 9.96 7.44
N VAL A 246 17.72 9.14 6.90
CA VAL A 246 16.30 9.34 7.18
C VAL A 246 16.04 8.81 8.58
N THR A 247 15.33 9.57 9.41
CA THR A 247 14.90 9.08 10.71
C THR A 247 13.79 8.07 10.45
N ASP A 248 14.00 6.80 10.76
CA ASP A 248 12.92 5.80 10.73
C ASP A 248 11.83 6.28 11.69
N LYS A 249 10.71 6.74 11.13
CA LYS A 249 9.51 6.92 11.93
C LYS A 249 8.89 5.54 12.05
N ASP A 250 9.09 4.88 13.20
CA ASP A 250 8.29 3.73 13.61
C ASP A 250 6.83 4.17 13.72
N MET A 251 6.13 4.16 12.59
CA MET A 251 4.72 4.49 12.54
C MET A 251 3.95 3.18 12.50
N THR A 252 3.51 2.73 13.66
CA THR A 252 2.24 2.01 13.77
C THR A 252 1.15 3.00 13.35
N LEU A 253 0.87 3.07 12.05
CA LEU A 253 -0.16 3.93 11.42
C LEU A 253 -1.57 3.52 11.88
N ILE A 254 -1.93 3.83 13.14
CA ILE A 254 -3.19 3.42 13.76
C ILE A 254 -4.27 4.53 13.67
N LYS A 255 -3.94 5.77 13.29
CA LYS A 255 -4.97 6.81 13.14
C LYS A 255 -5.62 6.74 11.76
N ARG A 256 -6.90 6.35 11.74
CA ARG A 256 -7.80 6.31 10.58
C ARG A 256 -8.09 7.68 9.96
N GLU A 257 -7.80 8.77 10.68
CA GLU A 257 -8.20 10.12 10.31
C GLU A 257 -7.06 10.91 9.65
N PHE A 258 -7.47 11.84 8.79
CA PHE A 258 -6.56 12.81 8.18
C PHE A 258 -5.89 13.65 9.29
N SER A 259 -4.57 13.54 9.42
CA SER A 259 -3.78 14.29 10.40
C SER A 259 -2.48 14.78 9.78
N TRP A 260 -2.11 16.03 10.08
CA TRP A 260 -0.81 16.61 9.73
C TRP A 260 0.37 15.88 10.38
N GLU A 261 0.12 15.04 11.40
CA GLU A 261 1.13 14.14 11.98
C GLU A 261 1.64 13.09 10.96
N ASN A 262 0.80 12.73 9.97
CA ASN A 262 1.13 11.75 8.92
C ASN A 262 1.98 12.35 7.79
N PHE A 263 2.26 13.65 7.82
CA PHE A 263 3.08 14.31 6.80
C PHE A 263 4.57 14.23 7.16
N ASP A 264 5.39 13.71 6.26
CA ASP A 264 6.84 13.66 6.47
C ASP A 264 7.53 15.00 6.12
N TRP A 265 7.44 15.94 7.06
CA TRP A 265 7.99 17.29 6.89
C TRP A 265 9.49 17.31 6.60
N ARG A 266 10.27 16.39 7.21
CA ARG A 266 11.74 16.38 7.11
C ARG A 266 12.21 16.01 5.70
N SER A 267 11.58 15.01 5.11
CA SER A 267 11.96 14.53 3.79
C SER A 267 11.67 15.56 2.69
N VAL A 268 10.65 16.41 2.83
CA VAL A 268 10.24 17.34 1.75
C VAL A 268 10.59 18.82 1.98
N GLN A 269 11.40 19.17 2.97
CA GLN A 269 11.72 20.58 3.30
C GLN A 269 12.27 21.38 2.10
N GLY A 270 13.21 20.78 1.36
CA GLY A 270 13.77 21.41 0.16
C GLY A 270 12.71 21.64 -0.93
N LEU A 271 11.80 20.68 -1.08
CA LEU A 271 10.71 20.75 -2.05
C LEU A 271 9.66 21.81 -1.69
N LEU A 272 9.35 21.96 -0.40
CA LEU A 272 8.49 23.03 0.11
C LEU A 272 9.07 24.41 -0.20
N GLY A 273 10.37 24.60 0.01
CA GLY A 273 11.06 25.86 -0.31
C GLY A 273 10.96 26.22 -1.80
N VAL A 274 11.21 25.25 -2.69
CA VAL A 274 11.08 25.45 -4.13
C VAL A 274 9.62 25.74 -4.53
N THR A 275 8.67 25.03 -3.94
CA THR A 275 7.23 25.26 -4.19
C THR A 275 6.81 26.66 -3.77
N ALA A 276 7.25 27.14 -2.61
CA ALA A 276 6.97 28.50 -2.16
C ALA A 276 7.55 29.55 -3.13
N ILE A 277 8.77 29.35 -3.60
CA ILE A 277 9.41 30.24 -4.59
C ILE A 277 8.58 30.30 -5.89
N VAL A 278 8.13 29.15 -6.41
CA VAL A 278 7.28 29.07 -7.62
C VAL A 278 5.95 29.80 -7.42
N VAL A 279 5.30 29.62 -6.26
CA VAL A 279 4.03 30.29 -5.93
C VAL A 279 4.21 31.80 -5.87
N ILE A 280 5.28 32.30 -5.22
CA ILE A 280 5.59 33.74 -5.18
C ILE A 280 5.88 34.27 -6.59
N GLY A 281 6.59 33.49 -7.41
CA GLY A 281 6.81 33.82 -8.82
C GLY A 281 5.52 33.99 -9.60
N LEU A 282 4.59 33.03 -9.48
CA LEU A 282 3.28 33.11 -10.13
C LEU A 282 2.43 34.29 -9.62
N ALA A 283 2.51 34.59 -8.32
CA ALA A 283 1.81 35.74 -7.74
C ALA A 283 2.30 37.09 -8.30
N SER A 284 3.51 37.16 -8.86
CA SER A 284 4.05 38.36 -9.51
C SER A 284 3.51 38.59 -10.94
N VAL A 285 2.92 37.58 -11.59
CA VAL A 285 2.48 37.66 -13.00
C VAL A 285 1.53 38.84 -13.27
N PRO A 286 0.50 39.12 -12.46
CA PRO A 286 -0.38 40.26 -12.70
C PRO A 286 0.35 41.61 -12.68
N PHE A 287 1.36 41.76 -11.82
CA PHE A 287 2.17 42.98 -11.72
C PHE A 287 2.99 43.21 -13.00
N TRP A 288 3.59 42.14 -13.54
CA TRP A 288 4.31 42.19 -14.81
C TRP A 288 3.41 42.58 -15.98
N LEU A 289 2.22 41.99 -16.08
CA LEU A 289 1.28 42.27 -17.16
C LEU A 289 0.73 43.71 -17.12
N ILE A 290 0.68 44.33 -15.94
CA ILE A 290 0.20 45.71 -15.77
C ILE A 290 1.32 46.73 -15.99
N LEU A 291 2.51 46.48 -15.45
CA LEU A 291 3.59 47.48 -15.42
C LEU A 291 4.57 47.37 -16.58
N ARG A 292 4.67 46.20 -17.21
CA ARG A 292 5.56 45.93 -18.35
C ARG A 292 4.87 45.06 -19.40
N PRO A 293 3.84 45.58 -20.09
CA PRO A 293 3.13 44.85 -21.14
C PRO A 293 4.03 44.41 -22.30
N GLU A 294 5.16 45.10 -22.52
CA GLU A 294 6.18 44.74 -23.52
C GLU A 294 6.81 43.36 -23.30
N ASP A 295 6.88 42.88 -22.05
CA ASP A 295 7.46 41.58 -21.70
C ASP A 295 6.41 40.46 -21.64
N SER A 296 5.15 40.75 -22.03
CA SER A 296 4.00 39.86 -21.82
C SER A 296 4.18 38.45 -22.39
N GLU A 297 4.76 38.29 -23.58
CA GLU A 297 5.01 36.96 -24.16
C GLU A 297 5.93 36.10 -23.27
N ALA A 298 7.04 36.67 -22.82
CA ALA A 298 8.00 35.97 -21.98
C ALA A 298 7.40 35.66 -20.60
N VAL A 299 6.62 36.58 -20.04
CA VAL A 299 5.89 36.38 -18.79
C VAL A 299 4.90 35.22 -18.92
N LEU A 300 4.13 35.17 -19.99
CA LEU A 300 3.14 34.10 -20.20
C LEU A 300 3.80 32.73 -20.40
N VAL A 301 4.89 32.64 -21.18
CA VAL A 301 5.62 31.38 -21.38
C VAL A 301 6.21 30.87 -20.06
N ASN A 302 6.85 31.73 -19.26
CA ASN A 302 7.41 31.33 -17.97
C ASN A 302 6.31 31.01 -16.95
N ALA A 303 5.21 31.77 -16.93
CA ALA A 303 4.05 31.47 -16.09
C ALA A 303 3.45 30.10 -16.43
N MET A 304 3.31 29.76 -17.71
CA MET A 304 2.86 28.44 -18.16
C MET A 304 3.74 27.32 -17.60
N TRP A 305 5.07 27.46 -17.70
CA TRP A 305 6.01 26.48 -17.14
C TRP A 305 5.94 26.41 -15.61
N CYS A 306 5.81 27.55 -14.93
CA CYS A 306 5.64 27.58 -13.48
C CYS A 306 4.34 26.90 -13.04
N VAL A 307 3.22 27.08 -13.74
CA VAL A 307 1.95 26.37 -13.46
C VAL A 307 2.12 24.87 -13.67
N PHE A 308 2.73 24.45 -14.78
CA PHE A 308 2.99 23.04 -15.06
C PHE A 308 3.85 22.40 -13.96
N ASN A 309 4.95 23.06 -13.58
CA ASN A 309 5.82 22.61 -12.49
C ASN A 309 5.09 22.61 -11.15
N LEU A 310 4.23 23.59 -10.87
CA LEU A 310 3.47 23.65 -9.63
C LEU A 310 2.55 22.42 -9.48
N ILE A 311 1.88 21.98 -10.55
CA ILE A 311 1.06 20.76 -10.51
C ILE A 311 1.89 19.54 -10.11
N LEU A 312 3.08 19.38 -10.69
CA LEU A 312 3.99 18.28 -10.40
C LEU A 312 4.58 18.37 -8.98
N LEU A 313 4.95 19.57 -8.53
CA LEU A 313 5.45 19.83 -7.18
C LEU A 313 4.38 19.53 -6.13
N LEU A 314 3.13 19.93 -6.36
CA LEU A 314 2.02 19.61 -5.46
C LEU A 314 1.78 18.10 -5.41
N ALA A 315 1.78 17.41 -6.57
CA ALA A 315 1.66 15.96 -6.60
C ALA A 315 2.82 15.27 -5.86
N ALA A 316 4.05 15.77 -6.00
CA ALA A 316 5.21 15.28 -5.27
C ALA A 316 5.10 15.50 -3.76
N LEU A 317 4.64 16.67 -3.31
CA LEU A 317 4.38 16.94 -1.89
C LEU A 317 3.30 16.02 -1.31
N LEU A 318 2.28 15.68 -2.10
CA LEU A 318 1.22 14.76 -1.67
C LEU A 318 1.73 13.33 -1.42
N VAL A 319 2.84 12.90 -2.02
CA VAL A 319 3.46 11.60 -1.72
C VAL A 319 3.93 11.52 -0.26
N ALA A 320 4.31 12.65 0.33
CA ALA A 320 4.75 12.71 1.74
C ALA A 320 3.59 12.63 2.75
N PHE A 321 2.33 12.64 2.28
CA PHE A 321 1.16 12.35 3.12
C PHE A 321 0.91 10.85 3.20
N GLU A 322 1.28 10.25 4.33
CA GLU A 322 1.09 8.82 4.54
C GLU A 322 -0.40 8.46 4.67
N GLN A 323 -0.81 7.44 3.91
CA GLN A 323 -2.14 6.86 4.05
C GLN A 323 -2.13 5.74 5.10
N PRO A 324 -3.20 5.61 5.92
CA PRO A 324 -3.28 4.57 6.93
C PRO A 324 -3.11 3.16 6.34
N GLN A 325 -2.32 2.32 7.00
CA GLN A 325 -2.14 0.91 6.65
C GLN A 325 -2.59 0.06 7.84
N GLU A 326 -3.81 -0.47 7.74
CA GLU A 326 -4.42 -1.25 8.84
C GLU A 326 -3.88 -2.68 8.94
N ARG A 327 -3.28 -3.18 7.86
CA ARG A 327 -2.83 -4.57 7.77
C ARG A 327 -1.39 -4.71 8.23
N THR A 328 -1.16 -5.63 9.16
CA THR A 328 0.18 -6.03 9.60
C THR A 328 0.91 -6.91 8.60
N SER A 329 0.18 -7.66 7.77
CA SER A 329 0.74 -8.45 6.67
C SER A 329 0.04 -8.07 5.38
N HIS A 330 0.84 -7.85 4.34
CA HIS A 330 0.32 -7.69 2.99
C HIS A 330 -0.30 -9.00 2.49
N ARG A 331 -1.34 -8.88 1.66
CA ARG A 331 -2.04 -10.02 1.05
C ARG A 331 -1.74 -10.08 -0.43
N LEU A 332 -1.39 -11.26 -0.91
CA LEU A 332 -1.23 -11.56 -2.33
C LEU A 332 -2.57 -11.95 -2.92
N ARG A 333 -2.90 -11.40 -4.08
CA ARG A 333 -4.03 -11.91 -4.89
C ARG A 333 -3.60 -13.21 -5.53
N ARG A 334 -4.13 -14.32 -5.04
CA ARG A 334 -3.80 -15.67 -5.51
C ARG A 334 -5.04 -16.55 -5.44
N GLN A 335 -5.27 -17.32 -6.50
CA GLN A 335 -6.41 -18.24 -6.57
C GLN A 335 -5.94 -19.65 -6.23
N LEU A 336 -6.29 -20.11 -5.03
CA LEU A 336 -5.94 -21.43 -4.51
C LEU A 336 -7.20 -22.20 -4.20
N GLY A 337 -7.15 -23.51 -4.44
CA GLY A 337 -8.19 -24.41 -3.97
C GLY A 337 -8.25 -24.33 -2.46
N ALA A 338 -9.43 -24.03 -1.92
CA ALA A 338 -9.69 -23.95 -0.50
C ALA A 338 -10.83 -24.91 -0.14
N THR A 339 -10.62 -25.73 0.87
CA THR A 339 -11.67 -26.56 1.45
C THR A 339 -11.79 -26.25 2.93
N VAL A 340 -12.99 -25.84 3.33
CA VAL A 340 -13.32 -25.50 4.71
C VAL A 340 -14.05 -26.68 5.34
N TYR A 341 -13.52 -27.20 6.44
CA TYR A 341 -14.13 -28.24 7.24
C TYR A 341 -14.72 -27.63 8.52
N SER A 342 -16.01 -27.85 8.73
CA SER A 342 -16.67 -27.55 10.01
C SER A 342 -16.89 -28.85 10.78
N TYR A 343 -16.34 -28.91 11.99
CA TYR A 343 -16.71 -29.92 12.98
C TYR A 343 -17.84 -29.36 13.83
N ASP A 344 -19.05 -29.85 13.60
CA ASP A 344 -20.14 -29.65 14.55
C ASP A 344 -20.14 -30.81 15.55
N TYR A 345 -19.75 -30.55 16.80
CA TYR A 345 -19.77 -31.55 17.87
C TYR A 345 -21.16 -32.17 18.11
N ASN A 346 -22.24 -31.53 17.64
CA ASN A 346 -23.62 -31.98 17.84
C ASN A 346 -24.21 -32.75 16.65
N SER A 347 -23.55 -32.76 15.49
CA SER A 347 -24.02 -33.48 14.30
C SER A 347 -22.92 -34.39 13.79
N GLU A 348 -23.18 -35.70 13.67
CA GLU A 348 -22.22 -36.68 13.14
C GLU A 348 -21.88 -36.48 11.64
N GLN A 349 -22.20 -35.32 11.05
CA GLN A 349 -21.91 -34.98 9.66
C GLN A 349 -20.87 -33.85 9.61
N ASN A 350 -19.65 -34.20 9.20
CA ASN A 350 -18.65 -33.23 8.78
C ASN A 350 -19.13 -32.54 7.49
N GLN A 351 -19.37 -31.23 7.57
CA GLN A 351 -19.68 -30.43 6.37
C GLN A 351 -18.38 -29.84 5.83
N ALA A 352 -18.20 -30.00 4.52
CA ALA A 352 -17.07 -29.44 3.79
C ALA A 352 -17.60 -28.50 2.71
N TRP A 353 -17.04 -27.30 2.65
CA TRP A 353 -17.31 -26.35 1.57
C TRP A 353 -16.04 -26.14 0.76
N SER A 354 -16.15 -26.36 -0.55
CA SER A 354 -15.07 -26.08 -1.48
C SER A 354 -15.19 -24.66 -2.03
N GLY A 355 -14.05 -24.09 -2.37
CA GLY A 355 -13.95 -22.72 -2.82
C GLY A 355 -12.58 -22.36 -3.37
N ILE A 356 -12.42 -21.08 -3.67
CA ILE A 356 -11.17 -20.51 -4.16
C ILE A 356 -10.77 -19.27 -3.37
N THR A 357 -9.48 -19.12 -3.07
CA THR A 357 -8.99 -17.88 -2.45
C THR A 357 -9.05 -16.70 -3.43
N VAL A 358 -9.37 -15.53 -2.91
CA VAL A 358 -9.27 -14.23 -3.59
C VAL A 358 -7.92 -13.59 -3.29
N ASP A 359 -7.57 -13.59 -2.01
CA ASP A 359 -6.30 -13.11 -1.50
C ASP A 359 -5.86 -13.92 -0.28
N ILE A 360 -4.54 -14.02 -0.09
CA ILE A 360 -3.92 -14.79 0.99
C ILE A 360 -2.68 -14.08 1.52
N SER A 361 -2.40 -14.27 2.80
CA SER A 361 -1.19 -13.84 3.51
C SER A 361 -0.76 -14.93 4.47
N GLU A 362 0.39 -14.75 5.11
CA GLU A 362 0.91 -15.67 6.14
C GLU A 362 0.02 -15.74 7.39
N ILE A 363 -0.88 -14.77 7.58
CA ILE A 363 -1.74 -14.65 8.77
C ILE A 363 -3.23 -14.88 8.50
N GLY A 364 -3.64 -15.06 7.24
CA GLY A 364 -5.06 -15.22 6.91
C GLY A 364 -5.34 -15.15 5.41
N ALA A 365 -6.58 -15.49 5.05
CA ALA A 365 -7.04 -15.55 3.67
C ALA A 365 -8.47 -15.02 3.52
N ARG A 366 -8.80 -14.61 2.30
CA ARG A 366 -10.18 -14.34 1.86
C ARG A 366 -10.50 -15.25 0.69
N MET A 367 -11.69 -15.83 0.68
CA MET A 367 -12.09 -16.85 -0.28
C MET A 367 -13.57 -16.77 -0.64
N TRP A 368 -13.89 -17.29 -1.81
CA TRP A 368 -15.25 -17.58 -2.26
C TRP A 368 -15.54 -19.05 -2.01
N LEU A 369 -16.60 -19.34 -1.26
CA LEU A 369 -17.13 -20.69 -1.08
C LEU A 369 -18.37 -20.90 -1.94
N GLU A 370 -18.55 -22.13 -2.39
CA GLU A 370 -19.75 -22.56 -3.12
C GLU A 370 -20.92 -22.78 -2.14
N GLY A 371 -22.07 -22.18 -2.48
CA GLY A 371 -23.31 -22.26 -1.70
C GLY A 371 -23.36 -21.33 -0.49
N LYS A 372 -24.46 -21.44 0.26
CA LYS A 372 -24.68 -20.74 1.52
C LYS A 372 -24.06 -21.54 2.66
N ALA A 373 -22.93 -21.06 3.18
CA ALA A 373 -22.21 -21.73 4.25
C ALA A 373 -22.62 -21.17 5.63
N THR A 374 -23.04 -22.05 6.54
CA THR A 374 -23.22 -21.71 7.96
C THR A 374 -21.98 -22.18 8.70
N LEU A 375 -21.07 -21.25 9.01
CA LEU A 375 -19.74 -21.57 9.50
C LEU A 375 -19.60 -21.32 11.01
N PRO A 376 -18.89 -22.17 11.75
CA PRO A 376 -18.51 -21.91 13.14
C PRO A 376 -17.48 -20.78 13.22
N GLU A 377 -17.22 -20.27 14.44
CA GLU A 377 -16.20 -19.23 14.67
C GLU A 377 -14.78 -19.71 14.36
N GLU A 378 -14.49 -20.98 14.65
CA GLU A 378 -13.20 -21.63 14.40
C GLU A 378 -13.44 -22.84 13.49
N LEU A 379 -12.61 -22.98 12.46
CA LEU A 379 -12.73 -24.00 11.43
C LEU A 379 -11.35 -24.53 11.03
N GLU A 380 -11.35 -25.70 10.40
CA GLU A 380 -10.16 -26.26 9.78
C GLU A 380 -10.19 -25.93 8.28
N LEU A 381 -9.10 -25.37 7.77
CA LEU A 381 -8.95 -24.92 6.39
C LEU A 381 -7.83 -25.70 5.72
N GLU A 382 -8.15 -26.40 4.64
CA GLU A 382 -7.16 -26.95 3.72
C GLU A 382 -6.97 -26.02 2.54
N LEU A 383 -5.72 -25.62 2.31
CA LEU A 383 -5.29 -24.87 1.14
C LEU A 383 -4.43 -25.74 0.26
N VAL A 384 -4.76 -25.78 -1.03
CA VAL A 384 -4.03 -26.53 -2.05
C VAL A 384 -3.39 -25.55 -3.02
N GLY A 385 -2.06 -25.55 -3.01
CA GLY A 385 -1.23 -24.79 -3.93
C GLY A 385 -0.84 -25.57 -5.18
N ASP A 386 0.08 -24.99 -5.94
CA ASP A 386 0.61 -25.59 -7.16
C ASP A 386 1.36 -26.92 -6.85
N PHE A 387 1.38 -27.82 -7.84
CA PHE A 387 2.08 -29.11 -7.78
C PHE A 387 1.67 -30.04 -6.60
N GLY A 388 0.49 -29.83 -6.02
CA GLY A 388 -0.02 -30.66 -4.93
C GLY A 388 0.52 -30.30 -3.54
N ALA A 389 1.21 -29.15 -3.41
CA ALA A 389 1.52 -28.59 -2.10
C ALA A 389 0.22 -28.31 -1.35
N ARG A 390 0.13 -28.74 -0.09
CA ARG A 390 -1.06 -28.58 0.73
C ARG A 390 -0.72 -28.20 2.15
N VAL A 391 -1.58 -27.42 2.77
CA VAL A 391 -1.48 -27.09 4.17
C VAL A 391 -2.87 -27.12 4.79
N ILE A 392 -2.96 -27.71 5.98
CA ILE A 392 -4.18 -27.75 6.78
C ILE A 392 -3.94 -26.88 8.02
N LEU A 393 -4.82 -25.92 8.24
CA LEU A 393 -4.67 -24.83 9.20
C LEU A 393 -5.91 -24.67 10.04
N GLU A 394 -5.75 -24.34 11.31
CA GLU A 394 -6.85 -23.80 12.12
C GLU A 394 -7.03 -22.32 11.78
N ALA A 395 -8.28 -21.90 11.57
CA ALA A 395 -8.60 -20.53 11.22
C ALA A 395 -9.85 -20.03 11.95
N GLN A 396 -9.79 -18.76 12.36
CA GLN A 396 -10.90 -18.03 12.95
C GLN A 396 -11.62 -17.21 11.88
N VAL A 397 -12.95 -17.28 11.85
CA VAL A 397 -13.78 -16.50 10.92
C VAL A 397 -13.81 -15.04 11.35
N VAL A 398 -13.45 -14.15 10.43
CA VAL A 398 -13.44 -12.69 10.63
C VAL A 398 -14.64 -12.03 9.95
N MET A 399 -15.06 -12.54 8.79
CA MET A 399 -16.18 -11.99 8.03
C MET A 399 -16.83 -13.09 7.19
N VAL A 400 -18.16 -13.10 7.18
CA VAL A 400 -18.98 -13.91 6.27
C VAL A 400 -19.95 -12.98 5.55
N LYS A 401 -19.99 -13.05 4.23
CA LYS A 401 -20.93 -12.29 3.41
C LYS A 401 -21.54 -13.19 2.34
N SER A 402 -22.83 -13.51 2.49
CA SER A 402 -23.56 -14.24 1.45
C SER A 402 -23.83 -13.32 0.25
N ILE A 403 -23.44 -13.75 -0.95
CA ILE A 403 -23.70 -13.05 -2.21
C ILE A 403 -24.69 -13.90 -3.00
N GLY A 404 -25.98 -13.56 -2.87
CA GLY A 404 -27.07 -14.39 -3.37
C GLY A 404 -27.17 -15.74 -2.63
N ASP A 405 -27.78 -16.72 -3.28
CA ASP A 405 -27.99 -18.06 -2.68
C ASP A 405 -26.86 -19.06 -2.96
N ASN A 406 -25.96 -18.75 -3.91
CA ASN A 406 -24.98 -19.72 -4.42
C ASN A 406 -23.52 -19.41 -4.06
N GLN A 407 -23.21 -18.28 -3.42
CA GLN A 407 -21.83 -17.93 -3.08
C GLN A 407 -21.74 -17.28 -1.71
N THR A 408 -20.67 -17.61 -0.99
CA THR A 408 -20.33 -16.99 0.29
C THR A 408 -18.91 -16.44 0.25
N GLU A 409 -18.73 -15.14 0.50
CA GLU A 409 -17.42 -14.55 0.78
C GLU A 409 -17.06 -14.87 2.24
N LEU A 410 -15.89 -15.46 2.44
CA LEU A 410 -15.35 -15.78 3.75
C LEU A 410 -13.97 -15.11 3.90
N ALA A 411 -13.76 -14.41 5.01
CA ALA A 411 -12.43 -13.99 5.45
C ALA A 411 -12.07 -14.66 6.76
N VAL A 412 -10.87 -15.24 6.83
CA VAL A 412 -10.36 -15.95 8.00
C VAL A 412 -8.99 -15.42 8.42
N LYS A 413 -8.68 -15.59 9.71
CA LYS A 413 -7.37 -15.36 10.32
C LYS A 413 -6.81 -16.70 10.79
N PHE A 414 -5.58 -17.02 10.44
CA PHE A 414 -4.94 -18.26 10.89
C PHE A 414 -4.58 -18.17 12.36
N ILE A 415 -4.77 -19.27 13.09
CA ILE A 415 -4.51 -19.38 14.52
C ILE A 415 -3.61 -20.60 14.78
N ASN A 416 -2.89 -20.59 15.90
CA ASN A 416 -2.08 -21.72 16.40
C ASN A 416 -1.10 -22.34 15.36
N LEU A 417 -0.52 -21.51 14.48
CA LEU A 417 0.38 -21.97 13.43
C LEU A 417 1.65 -22.63 14.00
N THR A 418 1.86 -23.89 13.67
CA THR A 418 3.13 -24.59 13.93
C THR A 418 4.18 -24.22 12.88
N GLN A 419 5.47 -24.40 13.19
CA GLN A 419 6.54 -24.12 12.22
C GLN A 419 6.40 -24.94 10.93
N ALA A 420 5.99 -26.21 11.03
CA ALA A 420 5.76 -27.05 9.85
C ALA A 420 4.59 -26.53 8.99
N GLN A 421 3.53 -26.00 9.63
CA GLN A 421 2.44 -25.36 8.91
C GLN A 421 2.88 -24.04 8.26
N LEU A 422 3.75 -23.25 8.91
CA LEU A 422 4.33 -22.04 8.31
C LEU A 422 5.17 -22.37 7.07
N ASP A 423 6.04 -23.38 7.14
CA ASP A 423 6.87 -23.80 6.01
C ASP A 423 6.00 -24.30 4.84
N ASN A 424 4.98 -25.12 5.14
CA ASN A 424 4.02 -25.59 4.14
C ASN A 424 3.16 -24.47 3.58
N LEU A 425 2.76 -23.50 4.40
CA LEU A 425 2.02 -22.32 3.96
C LEU A 425 2.87 -21.44 3.06
N ALA A 426 4.15 -21.24 3.38
CA ALA A 426 5.10 -20.52 2.52
C ALA A 426 5.28 -21.25 1.18
N LEU A 427 5.43 -22.58 1.20
CA LEU A 427 5.44 -23.39 -0.02
C LEU A 427 4.14 -23.28 -0.78
N VAL A 428 2.98 -23.30 -0.12
CA VAL A 428 1.71 -23.05 -0.79
C VAL A 428 1.79 -21.67 -1.41
N ILE A 429 1.84 -20.57 -0.64
CA ILE A 429 1.73 -19.17 -1.09
C ILE A 429 2.75 -18.79 -2.19
N TYR A 430 4.02 -19.17 -2.03
CA TYR A 430 5.14 -18.65 -2.82
C TYR A 430 5.76 -19.67 -3.80
N SER A 431 5.24 -20.89 -3.92
CA SER A 431 5.68 -21.83 -4.97
C SER A 431 5.32 -21.35 -6.38
N ASP A 432 5.94 -21.97 -7.40
CA ASP A 432 5.96 -21.52 -8.81
C ASP A 432 4.57 -21.30 -9.43
N VAL A 433 4.06 -20.07 -9.32
CA VAL A 433 2.74 -19.72 -9.82
C VAL A 433 2.85 -19.25 -11.27
N LYS A 434 2.20 -19.97 -12.18
CA LYS A 434 1.92 -19.49 -13.55
C LYS A 434 1.26 -18.11 -13.53
N GLU A 435 0.49 -17.80 -12.48
CA GLU A 435 -0.13 -16.50 -12.28
C GLU A 435 0.90 -15.38 -12.29
N TRP A 436 2.05 -15.53 -11.61
CA TRP A 436 3.11 -14.50 -11.57
C TRP A 436 3.64 -14.18 -12.97
N TYR A 437 3.89 -15.20 -13.79
CA TYR A 437 4.33 -15.03 -15.18
C TYR A 437 3.23 -14.50 -16.10
N SER A 438 1.97 -14.78 -15.78
CA SER A 438 0.82 -14.44 -16.60
C SER A 438 0.27 -13.03 -16.36
N GLN A 439 0.77 -12.32 -15.34
CA GLN A 439 0.29 -10.98 -15.00
C GLN A 439 0.50 -10.02 -16.17
N LYS A 440 -0.59 -9.70 -16.85
CA LYS A 440 -0.64 -8.63 -17.86
C LYS A 440 -1.22 -7.40 -17.19
N ARG A 441 -0.55 -6.27 -17.37
CA ARG A 441 -1.08 -4.97 -16.95
C ARG A 441 -2.37 -4.69 -17.72
N GLU A 442 -3.43 -4.39 -16.98
CA GLU A 442 -4.69 -3.92 -17.56
C GLU A 442 -4.55 -2.50 -18.10
N TYR A 443 -3.80 -1.66 -17.39
CA TYR A 443 -3.62 -0.26 -17.74
C TYR A 443 -2.35 -0.04 -18.57
N VAL A 444 -2.52 0.65 -19.70
CA VAL A 444 -1.45 1.09 -20.59
C VAL A 444 -1.40 2.60 -20.54
N ASP A 445 -0.20 3.19 -20.52
CA ASP A 445 -0.03 4.64 -20.49
C ASP A 445 -0.75 5.31 -21.66
N ARG A 446 -1.35 6.48 -21.40
CA ARG A 446 -1.90 7.38 -22.42
C ARG A 446 -1.57 8.80 -21.96
N PRO A 447 -0.57 9.48 -22.57
CA PRO A 447 0.05 10.65 -21.95
C PRO A 447 -0.92 11.74 -21.46
N LEU A 448 -1.95 12.06 -22.26
CA LEU A 448 -2.95 13.07 -21.91
C LEU A 448 -3.88 12.60 -20.78
N GLU A 449 -4.32 11.34 -20.80
CA GLU A 449 -5.14 10.77 -19.73
C GLU A 449 -4.33 10.62 -18.43
N SER A 450 -3.05 10.27 -18.55
CA SER A 450 -2.12 10.18 -17.41
C SER A 450 -1.93 11.54 -16.75
N PHE A 451 -1.73 12.61 -17.54
CA PHE A 451 -1.65 13.96 -16.99
C PHE A 451 -2.94 14.38 -16.27
N GLY A 452 -4.11 14.14 -16.90
CA GLY A 452 -5.40 14.40 -16.26
C GLY A 452 -5.60 13.61 -14.97
N PHE A 453 -5.20 12.34 -14.95
CA PHE A 453 -5.26 11.49 -13.76
C PHE A 453 -4.36 12.02 -12.63
N LEU A 454 -3.17 12.54 -12.95
CA LEU A 454 -2.29 13.16 -11.94
C LEU A 454 -2.91 14.42 -11.34
N ALA A 455 -3.55 15.26 -12.16
CA ALA A 455 -4.25 16.44 -11.66
C ALA A 455 -5.38 16.09 -10.67
N THR A 456 -6.06 14.95 -10.86
CA THR A 456 -7.05 14.46 -9.86
C THR A 456 -6.43 13.97 -8.55
N GLY A 457 -5.10 13.79 -8.49
CA GLY A 457 -4.40 13.34 -7.28
C GLY A 457 -4.68 14.22 -6.07
N ILE A 458 -4.73 15.55 -6.27
CA ILE A 458 -5.07 16.50 -5.21
C ILE A 458 -6.41 16.14 -4.57
N ILE A 459 -7.44 15.87 -5.37
CA ILE A 459 -8.77 15.52 -4.86
C ILE A 459 -8.75 14.12 -4.22
N ARG A 460 -8.11 13.14 -4.87
CA ARG A 460 -8.11 11.73 -4.45
C ARG A 460 -7.47 11.51 -3.08
N VAL A 461 -6.38 12.22 -2.78
CA VAL A 461 -5.62 12.07 -1.52
C VAL A 461 -6.44 12.52 -0.32
N PHE A 462 -7.27 13.56 -0.46
CA PHE A 462 -8.09 14.10 0.61
C PHE A 462 -9.49 13.49 0.73
N GLN A 463 -9.87 12.53 -0.13
CA GLN A 463 -11.11 11.79 0.05
C GLN A 463 -10.99 10.89 1.30
N GLU A 464 -11.99 10.91 2.18
CA GLU A 464 -11.98 10.01 3.34
C GLU A 464 -11.99 8.54 2.90
N PHE A 465 -11.27 7.69 3.65
CA PHE A 465 -11.30 6.26 3.42
C PHE A 465 -12.68 5.74 3.75
N GLN A 466 -13.51 5.53 2.73
CA GLN A 466 -14.69 4.68 2.86
C GLN A 466 -14.20 3.25 3.03
N SER A 467 -13.84 2.88 4.26
CA SER A 467 -13.95 1.50 4.70
C SER A 467 -15.33 1.05 4.22
N SER A 468 -15.40 -0.05 3.48
CA SER A 468 -16.72 -0.65 3.29
C SER A 468 -17.24 -0.77 4.72
N LYS A 469 -18.30 -0.02 5.05
CA LYS A 469 -19.18 -0.35 6.15
C LYS A 469 -19.74 -1.70 5.73
N SER A 470 -18.91 -2.73 5.86
CA SER A 470 -19.36 -4.08 5.97
C SER A 470 -20.21 -3.95 7.20
N SER A 471 -21.52 -3.87 6.98
CA SER A 471 -22.44 -4.63 7.80
C SER A 471 -21.82 -6.02 7.87
N SER A 472 -20.88 -6.20 8.79
CA SER A 472 -20.48 -7.51 9.23
C SER A 472 -21.81 -8.12 9.58
N ASN A 473 -22.30 -9.03 8.74
CA ASN A 473 -23.17 -10.07 9.21
C ASN A 473 -22.31 -10.83 10.20
N MET A 474 -22.17 -10.24 11.40
CA MET A 474 -21.49 -10.82 12.53
C MET A 474 -22.19 -12.14 12.72
N LEU A 475 -21.43 -13.23 12.76
CA LEU A 475 -21.96 -14.54 13.09
C LEU A 475 -22.59 -14.45 14.47
N ARG A 476 -23.90 -14.17 14.50
CA ARG A 476 -24.69 -14.13 15.71
C ARG A 476 -25.42 -15.44 15.83
N LYS A 477 -25.24 -16.09 16.97
CA LYS A 477 -26.09 -17.19 17.37
C LYS A 477 -27.46 -16.59 17.71
N ARG A 478 -28.53 -17.11 17.12
CA ARG A 478 -29.89 -16.82 17.61
C ARG A 478 -30.05 -17.49 18.96
N ILE A 479 -30.41 -16.72 19.97
CA ILE A 479 -30.61 -17.19 21.34
C ILE A 479 -31.93 -16.65 21.86
N ARG A 480 -32.44 -17.21 22.96
CA ARG A 480 -33.52 -16.58 23.72
C ARG A 480 -33.17 -16.58 25.19
N ALA A 481 -32.54 -15.50 25.64
CA ALA A 481 -32.07 -15.33 27.01
C ALA A 481 -32.67 -14.07 27.66
N SER A 482 -32.86 -14.10 28.98
CA SER A 482 -33.28 -12.92 29.74
C SER A 482 -32.10 -11.95 29.89
N ALA A 483 -32.32 -10.68 29.57
CA ALA A 483 -31.30 -9.65 29.64
C ALA A 483 -31.82 -8.41 30.40
N GLN A 484 -30.97 -7.81 31.24
CA GLN A 484 -31.26 -6.55 31.91
C GLN A 484 -30.18 -5.52 31.58
N VAL A 485 -30.58 -4.37 31.07
CA VAL A 485 -29.69 -3.23 30.80
C VAL A 485 -29.79 -2.25 31.96
N TYR A 486 -28.67 -1.86 32.52
CA TYR A 486 -28.57 -0.82 33.55
C TYR A 486 -28.05 0.48 32.93
N TRP A 487 -28.88 1.52 32.98
CA TRP A 487 -28.53 2.84 32.46
C TRP A 487 -29.15 3.94 33.33
N GLN A 488 -28.35 4.93 33.71
CA GLN A 488 -28.75 6.11 34.50
C GLN A 488 -29.56 5.81 35.77
N GLY A 489 -29.25 4.72 36.47
CA GLY A 489 -29.88 4.38 37.76
C GLY A 489 -31.09 3.44 37.64
N ASP A 490 -31.60 3.22 36.44
CA ASP A 490 -32.76 2.35 36.18
C ASP A 490 -32.34 1.05 35.47
N PHE A 491 -33.13 -0.02 35.69
CA PHE A 491 -32.97 -1.32 35.02
C PHE A 491 -34.07 -1.54 33.98
N TYR A 492 -33.67 -1.89 32.77
CA TYR A 492 -34.54 -2.15 31.64
C TYR A 492 -34.52 -3.63 31.30
N LEU A 493 -35.69 -4.28 31.29
CA LEU A 493 -35.82 -5.72 31.10
C LEU A 493 -36.15 -6.05 29.65
N GLY A 494 -35.38 -6.95 29.02
CA GLY A 494 -35.65 -7.47 27.69
C GLY A 494 -35.20 -8.91 27.48
N ALA A 495 -35.41 -9.41 26.27
CA ALA A 495 -34.94 -10.71 25.80
C ALA A 495 -33.81 -10.51 24.79
N ALA A 496 -32.64 -11.11 25.02
CA ALA A 496 -31.59 -11.18 24.01
C ALA A 496 -32.00 -12.18 22.93
N THR A 497 -32.03 -11.74 21.67
CA THR A 497 -32.48 -12.53 20.51
C THR A 497 -31.33 -12.99 19.61
N GLU A 498 -30.25 -12.20 19.56
CA GLU A 498 -29.04 -12.53 18.82
C GLU A 498 -27.81 -12.20 19.67
N PHE A 499 -26.83 -13.11 19.72
CA PHE A 499 -25.62 -12.92 20.50
C PHE A 499 -24.39 -13.37 19.72
N GLY A 500 -23.37 -12.53 19.70
CA GLY A 500 -22.06 -12.79 19.12
C GLY A 500 -20.95 -12.33 20.05
N THR A 501 -19.70 -12.57 19.67
CA THR A 501 -18.52 -12.21 20.48
C THR A 501 -18.34 -10.70 20.67
N THR A 502 -18.86 -9.90 19.74
CA THR A 502 -18.70 -8.44 19.71
C THR A 502 -20.01 -7.67 19.82
N SER A 503 -21.17 -8.33 19.79
CA SER A 503 -22.47 -7.64 19.80
C SER A 503 -23.60 -8.50 20.34
N LEU A 504 -24.66 -7.86 20.84
CA LEU A 504 -25.89 -8.49 21.30
C LEU A 504 -27.10 -7.67 20.83
N ARG A 505 -28.11 -8.35 20.29
CA ARG A 505 -29.41 -7.75 19.99
C ARG A 505 -30.38 -8.07 21.12
N LEU A 506 -31.02 -7.03 21.67
CA LEU A 506 -31.95 -7.12 22.78
C LEU A 506 -33.32 -6.57 22.38
N GLU A 507 -34.37 -7.33 22.60
CA GLU A 507 -35.76 -6.92 22.37
C GLU A 507 -36.48 -6.66 23.69
N LEU A 508 -37.10 -5.50 23.83
CA LEU A 508 -37.94 -5.14 24.96
C LEU A 508 -39.40 -5.45 24.61
N ASP A 509 -39.97 -6.46 25.26
CA ASP A 509 -41.40 -6.81 25.14
C ASP A 509 -42.22 -5.96 26.13
N ASN A 510 -43.27 -5.27 25.64
CA ASN A 510 -44.20 -4.42 26.38
C ASN A 510 -43.55 -3.24 27.13
N ILE A 511 -43.98 -2.03 26.78
CA ILE A 511 -43.59 -0.78 27.45
C ILE A 511 -44.19 -0.78 28.87
N THR A 512 -43.50 -1.38 29.83
CA THR A 512 -43.76 -1.14 31.26
C THR A 512 -43.34 0.29 31.62
N THR A 513 -43.87 0.84 32.71
CA THR A 513 -43.61 2.22 33.18
C THR A 513 -42.12 2.55 33.35
N SER A 514 -41.26 1.55 33.57
CA SER A 514 -39.80 1.69 33.58
C SER A 514 -39.19 1.82 32.17
N ASN A 515 -39.65 1.02 31.20
CA ASN A 515 -39.15 1.03 29.82
C ASN A 515 -39.56 2.30 29.03
N ALA A 516 -40.66 2.96 29.43
CA ALA A 516 -41.14 4.20 28.81
C ALA A 516 -40.15 5.38 28.92
N LYS A 517 -39.36 5.47 30.00
CA LYS A 517 -38.36 6.53 30.19
C LYS A 517 -37.19 6.43 29.20
N LEU A 518 -36.81 5.21 28.80
CA LEU A 518 -35.73 5.00 27.82
C LEU A 518 -36.11 5.57 26.43
N LEU A 519 -37.41 5.59 26.13
CA LEU A 519 -37.99 5.95 24.83
C LEU A 519 -38.40 7.42 24.75
N GLU A 520 -38.09 8.23 25.77
CA GLU A 520 -38.31 9.67 25.70
C GLU A 520 -37.47 10.28 24.57
N PRO A 521 -38.02 11.21 23.75
CA PRO A 521 -37.34 11.77 22.59
C PRO A 521 -35.96 12.36 22.93
N GLN A 522 -35.83 12.99 24.11
CA GLN A 522 -34.57 13.56 24.59
C GLN A 522 -33.50 12.48 24.87
N ASN A 523 -33.90 11.33 25.40
CA ASN A 523 -33.00 10.22 25.70
C ASN A 523 -32.59 9.48 24.41
N LEU A 524 -33.50 9.35 23.44
CA LEU A 524 -33.20 8.76 22.13
C LEU A 524 -32.23 9.61 21.31
N GLU A 525 -32.37 10.94 21.31
CA GLU A 525 -31.39 11.83 20.66
C GLU A 525 -30.03 11.76 21.34
N ARG A 526 -30.01 11.68 22.66
CA ARG A 526 -28.78 11.58 23.44
C ARG A 526 -28.04 10.26 23.24
N ILE A 527 -28.76 9.14 23.20
CA ILE A 527 -28.19 7.82 22.88
C ILE A 527 -27.60 7.81 21.47
N LYS A 528 -28.26 8.48 20.50
CA LYS A 528 -27.74 8.63 19.12
C LYS A 528 -26.50 9.51 19.03
N GLN A 529 -26.29 10.45 19.95
CA GLN A 529 -25.16 11.37 19.94
C GLN A 529 -23.97 10.87 20.79
N GLU A 530 -24.24 10.23 21.92
CA GLU A 530 -23.23 9.89 22.93
C GLU A 530 -22.84 8.40 22.96
N GLU A 531 -23.60 7.51 22.30
CA GLU A 531 -23.39 6.04 22.30
C GLU A 531 -22.94 5.50 23.68
N PRO A 532 -23.77 5.60 24.74
CA PRO A 532 -23.32 5.41 26.11
C PRO A 532 -22.97 3.94 26.43
N ILE A 533 -21.98 3.76 27.31
CA ILE A 533 -21.63 2.46 27.90
C ILE A 533 -22.63 2.14 29.03
N VAL A 534 -23.24 0.97 28.95
CA VAL A 534 -24.27 0.45 29.86
C VAL A 534 -23.84 -0.86 30.50
N GLY A 535 -24.36 -1.12 31.71
CA GLY A 535 -24.22 -2.43 32.35
C GLY A 535 -25.21 -3.42 31.75
N LEU A 536 -24.77 -4.63 31.41
CA LEU A 536 -25.59 -5.70 30.88
C LEU A 536 -25.55 -6.91 31.81
N LEU A 537 -26.71 -7.39 32.23
CA LEU A 537 -26.88 -8.65 32.95
C LEU A 537 -27.53 -9.65 32.00
N LEU A 538 -26.89 -10.80 31.77
CA LEU A 538 -27.39 -11.83 30.86
C LEU A 538 -27.52 -13.18 31.58
N SER A 539 -28.67 -13.84 31.46
CA SER A 539 -28.92 -15.18 32.00
C SER A 539 -29.97 -15.95 31.18
N GLN A 540 -29.94 -17.29 31.21
CA GLN A 540 -30.93 -18.11 30.49
C GLN A 540 -32.35 -17.87 31.01
N GLU A 541 -32.52 -17.80 32.32
CA GLU A 541 -33.79 -17.49 33.00
C GLU A 541 -33.58 -16.38 34.04
N LEU A 542 -34.64 -15.60 34.31
CA LEU A 542 -34.67 -14.51 35.30
C LEU A 542 -34.29 -14.96 36.72
N THR A 543 -34.53 -16.24 37.06
CA THR A 543 -34.30 -16.84 38.38
C THR A 543 -32.97 -17.59 38.50
N SER A 544 -32.14 -17.63 37.43
CA SER A 544 -30.86 -18.33 37.46
C SER A 544 -29.85 -17.66 38.42
N PRO A 545 -29.15 -18.41 39.29
CA PRO A 545 -28.13 -17.88 40.19
C PRO A 545 -26.85 -17.43 39.47
N SER A 546 -26.62 -17.86 38.22
CA SER A 546 -25.51 -17.43 37.36
C SER A 546 -25.92 -16.26 36.47
N ARG A 547 -25.86 -15.02 36.99
CA ARG A 547 -26.01 -13.80 36.18
C ARG A 547 -24.63 -13.24 35.88
N GLU A 548 -24.24 -13.27 34.61
CA GLU A 548 -22.99 -12.64 34.19
C GLU A 548 -23.19 -11.14 33.98
N ARG A 549 -22.21 -10.36 34.46
CA ARG A 549 -22.16 -8.91 34.34
C ARG A 549 -21.19 -8.54 33.23
N LEU A 550 -21.71 -7.88 32.20
CA LEU A 550 -20.98 -7.37 31.04
C LEU A 550 -21.15 -5.85 30.96
N LEU A 551 -20.27 -5.20 30.21
CA LEU A 551 -20.42 -3.80 29.80
C LEU A 551 -20.61 -3.79 28.29
N ALA A 552 -21.64 -3.10 27.82
CA ALA A 552 -21.94 -2.97 26.41
C ALA A 552 -22.18 -1.50 26.07
N GLN A 553 -22.05 -1.14 24.80
CA GLN A 553 -22.32 0.20 24.29
C GLN A 553 -23.59 0.15 23.43
N ILE A 554 -24.52 1.08 23.64
CA ILE A 554 -25.72 1.17 22.80
C ILE A 554 -25.34 1.79 21.46
N VAL A 555 -25.49 1.02 20.38
CA VAL A 555 -25.17 1.43 19.00
C VAL A 555 -26.39 2.00 18.31
N SER A 556 -27.55 1.35 18.43
CA SER A 556 -28.79 1.82 17.83
C SER A 556 -30.02 1.30 18.55
N ILE A 557 -31.13 2.03 18.42
CA ILE A 557 -32.45 1.63 18.91
C ILE A 557 -33.42 1.67 17.73
N GLU A 558 -34.04 0.53 17.43
CA GLU A 558 -35.06 0.37 16.40
C GLU A 558 -36.45 0.17 17.04
N LEU A 559 -37.44 0.91 16.56
CA LEU A 559 -38.84 0.75 16.96
C LEU A 559 -39.50 -0.25 16.01
N LEU A 560 -39.95 -1.40 16.54
CA LEU A 560 -40.59 -2.44 15.76
C LEU A 560 -42.12 -2.25 15.83
N SER A 561 -42.77 -1.98 14.69
CA SER A 561 -44.22 -2.01 14.57
C SER A 561 -44.68 -3.44 14.26
N THR A 562 -45.77 -3.87 14.89
CA THR A 562 -46.45 -5.11 14.48
C THR A 562 -47.28 -4.80 13.23
N GLN A 563 -47.11 -5.60 12.19
CA GLN A 563 -47.97 -5.57 11.00
C GLN A 563 -49.41 -5.82 11.46
N ASP A 564 -50.24 -4.77 11.47
CA ASP A 564 -51.63 -4.76 10.97
C ASP A 564 -52.51 -3.59 11.46
N ASP A 565 -51.99 -2.56 12.16
CA ASP A 565 -52.79 -1.34 12.40
C ASP A 565 -51.94 -0.06 12.45
N ASN A 566 -52.10 0.79 11.43
CA ASN A 566 -51.39 2.07 11.23
C ASN A 566 -51.66 3.16 12.30
N ASN A 567 -52.33 2.83 13.41
CA ASN A 567 -52.66 3.77 14.48
C ASN A 567 -52.38 3.24 15.91
N SER A 568 -51.56 2.20 16.05
CA SER A 568 -51.13 1.71 17.38
C SER A 568 -49.66 2.04 17.68
N ALA A 569 -49.38 2.40 18.93
CA ALA A 569 -48.03 2.70 19.43
C ALA A 569 -47.09 1.48 19.23
N PRO A 570 -45.78 1.68 18.97
CA PRO A 570 -44.84 0.58 18.75
C PRO A 570 -44.84 -0.38 19.95
N SER A 571 -45.11 -1.66 19.69
CA SER A 571 -45.28 -2.68 20.73
C SER A 571 -43.96 -3.33 21.17
N LYS A 572 -42.89 -3.19 20.38
CA LYS A 572 -41.55 -3.73 20.67
C LYS A 572 -40.44 -2.76 20.30
N VAL A 573 -39.34 -2.82 21.04
CA VAL A 573 -38.13 -2.02 20.80
C VAL A 573 -36.93 -2.96 20.73
N ALA A 574 -36.15 -2.87 19.65
CA ALA A 574 -34.88 -3.57 19.53
C ALA A 574 -33.73 -2.61 19.84
N ILE A 575 -32.84 -3.01 20.74
CA ILE A 575 -31.62 -2.31 21.11
C ILE A 575 -30.45 -3.13 20.59
N GLU A 576 -29.59 -2.48 19.83
CA GLU A 576 -28.36 -3.04 19.32
C GLU A 576 -27.20 -2.64 20.26
N LEU A 577 -26.56 -3.64 20.85
CA LEU A 577 -25.47 -3.48 21.80
C LEU A 577 -24.17 -4.00 21.21
N SER A 578 -23.08 -3.24 21.35
CA SER A 578 -21.72 -3.64 21.00
C SER A 578 -20.89 -3.87 22.26
N PHE A 579 -19.97 -4.82 22.26
CA PHE A 579 -18.98 -5.00 23.33
C PHE A 579 -17.71 -4.20 22.97
N PRO A 580 -17.38 -3.12 23.70
CA PRO A 580 -16.22 -2.29 23.35
C PRO A 580 -14.91 -3.05 23.49
N ASP A 581 -14.02 -2.90 22.50
CA ASP A 581 -12.68 -3.55 22.49
C ASP A 581 -11.87 -3.25 23.76
N GLN A 582 -12.08 -2.08 24.38
CA GLN A 582 -11.43 -1.66 25.62
C GLN A 582 -11.67 -2.62 26.80
N PHE A 583 -12.72 -3.44 26.76
CA PHE A 583 -13.05 -4.42 27.82
C PHE A 583 -12.84 -5.88 27.42
N GLN A 584 -12.29 -6.14 26.22
CA GLN A 584 -12.17 -7.49 25.68
C GLN A 584 -11.33 -8.43 26.56
N GLU A 585 -10.24 -7.94 27.16
CA GLU A 585 -9.42 -8.74 28.09
C GLU A 585 -10.17 -9.15 29.37
N ARG A 586 -11.12 -8.33 29.84
CA ARG A 586 -11.86 -8.58 31.09
C ARG A 586 -13.13 -9.42 30.88
N GLN A 587 -13.75 -9.30 29.72
CA GLN A 587 -15.08 -9.87 29.45
C GLN A 587 -15.09 -10.93 28.36
N GLY A 588 -14.04 -11.04 27.54
CA GLY A 588 -14.00 -11.94 26.38
C GLY A 588 -14.15 -13.42 26.75
N ALA A 589 -13.53 -13.87 27.84
CA ALA A 589 -13.68 -15.25 28.32
C ALA A 589 -15.13 -15.55 28.74
N LYS A 590 -15.78 -14.60 29.42
CA LYS A 590 -17.17 -14.71 29.87
C LYS A 590 -18.14 -14.71 28.70
N ILE A 591 -17.92 -13.87 27.69
CA ILE A 591 -18.73 -13.82 26.47
C ILE A 591 -18.63 -15.16 25.72
N LYS A 592 -17.43 -15.72 25.59
CA LYS A 592 -17.23 -17.05 24.97
C LYS A 592 -17.93 -18.17 25.75
N GLU A 593 -17.89 -18.13 27.08
CA GLU A 593 -18.61 -19.10 27.93
C GLU A 593 -20.12 -18.97 27.77
N LEU A 594 -20.66 -17.75 27.78
CA LEU A 594 -22.09 -17.49 27.56
C LEU A 594 -22.55 -17.93 26.17
N LEU A 595 -21.74 -17.74 25.12
CA LEU A 595 -22.08 -18.21 23.76
C LEU A 595 -22.25 -19.74 23.68
N ARG A 596 -21.50 -20.47 24.52
CA ARG A 596 -21.59 -21.94 24.63
C ARG A 596 -22.83 -22.36 25.42
N VAL A 597 -23.13 -21.66 26.52
CA VAL A 597 -24.19 -22.04 27.47
C VAL A 597 -25.58 -21.59 27.01
N LEU A 598 -25.71 -20.37 26.48
CA LEU A 598 -27.00 -19.79 26.13
C LEU A 598 -27.62 -20.49 24.92
N ARG A 599 -28.91 -20.80 25.03
CA ARG A 599 -29.71 -21.51 24.00
C ARG A 599 -30.69 -20.60 23.31
#